data_AF-A0A973JE69-F1
#
_entry.id   AF-A0A973JE69-F1
#
_cell.length_a   1.000
_cell.length_b   1.000
_cell.length_c   1.000
_cell.angle_alpha   90.00
_cell.angle_beta   90.00
_cell.angle_gamma   90.00
#
_symmetry.space_group_name_H-M   'P 1'
#
loop_
_entity.id
_entity.type
_entity.pdbx_description
1 polymer ?
#
loop_
_entity_poly.entity_id
_entity_poly.type
_entity_poly.pdbx_seq_one_letter_code
_entity_poly.pdbx_strand_id
1 'polypeptide(L)'
;MKYWRKPLDLANIKKTRGTVIIIEDRCKGCGFCIEYCPRDVLGMSSSFNVKGYHIPAVLDESKCVNCHFCEALCPEFAIYSLEVTDEN
;
A
#
# COMPACT_ATOMS: atom_id res chain seq x y z
N MET A 1 -9.96 -13.70 7.97
CA MET A 1 -10.72 -14.91 7.56
C MET A 1 -10.15 -16.13 8.27
N LYS A 2 -11.01 -17.00 8.82
CA LYS A 2 -10.58 -18.30 9.38
C LYS A 2 -10.62 -19.32 8.24
N TYR A 3 -9.45 -19.75 7.76
CA TYR A 3 -9.38 -20.75 6.71
C TYR A 3 -9.88 -22.11 7.23
N TRP A 4 -10.64 -22.85 6.40
CA TRP A 4 -11.14 -24.19 6.72
C TRP A 4 -10.00 -25.21 6.95
N ARG A 5 -8.88 -25.04 6.24
CA ARG A 5 -7.67 -25.84 6.39
C ARG A 5 -6.46 -24.92 6.43
N LYS A 6 -5.42 -25.37 7.14
CA LYS A 6 -4.09 -24.75 7.08
C LYS A 6 -3.46 -25.08 5.72
N PRO A 7 -2.94 -24.08 4.97
CA PRO A 7 -2.18 -24.33 3.75
C PRO A 7 -1.00 -25.28 4.02
N LEU A 8 -0.76 -26.23 3.12
CA LEU A 8 0.30 -27.24 3.27
C LEU A 8 1.70 -26.61 3.32
N ASP A 9 1.85 -25.47 2.68
CA ASP A 9 3.07 -24.69 2.52
C ASP A 9 3.19 -23.53 3.53
N LEU A 10 2.31 -23.44 4.54
CA LEU A 10 2.30 -22.29 5.46
C LEU A 10 3.67 -22.03 6.12
N ALA A 11 4.43 -23.08 6.42
CA ALA A 11 5.77 -22.97 7.03
C ALA A 11 6.81 -22.33 6.08
N ASN A 12 6.57 -22.37 4.77
CA ASN A 12 7.50 -21.91 3.73
C ASN A 12 7.11 -20.55 3.15
N ILE A 13 5.96 -19.98 3.52
CA ILE A 13 5.52 -18.66 3.04
C ILE A 13 6.29 -17.57 3.78
N LYS A 14 7.25 -16.94 3.09
CA LYS A 14 7.90 -15.71 3.55
C LYS A 14 6.98 -14.52 3.27
N LYS A 15 6.64 -13.75 4.32
CA LYS A 15 5.96 -12.46 4.13
C LYS A 15 6.99 -11.44 3.69
N THR A 16 6.79 -10.85 2.53
CA THR A 16 7.57 -9.70 2.08
C THR A 16 7.10 -8.44 2.81
N ARG A 17 7.96 -7.42 2.85
CA ARG A 17 7.65 -6.08 3.33
C ARG A 17 7.93 -5.08 2.24
N GLY A 18 7.27 -3.93 2.30
CA GLY A 18 7.52 -2.88 1.32
C GLY A 18 7.34 -1.49 1.88
N THR A 19 8.01 -0.54 1.24
CA THR A 19 7.88 0.90 1.49
C THR A 19 6.99 1.50 0.41
N VAL A 20 6.01 2.31 0.79
CA VAL A 20 5.04 2.90 -0.13
C VAL A 20 5.47 4.31 -0.50
N ILE A 21 5.62 4.57 -1.80
CA ILE A 21 6.01 5.86 -2.35
C ILE A 21 4.85 6.45 -3.13
N ILE A 22 4.55 7.72 -2.88
CA ILE A 22 3.46 8.45 -3.54
C ILE A 22 4.05 9.60 -4.36
N ILE A 23 3.70 9.66 -5.63
CA ILE A 23 4.04 10.76 -6.54
C ILE A 23 2.93 11.79 -6.44
N GLU A 24 3.06 12.72 -5.51
CA GLU A 24 2.01 13.69 -5.15
C GLU A 24 1.46 14.46 -6.36
N ASP A 25 2.33 14.87 -7.28
CA ASP A 25 1.95 15.61 -8.49
C ASP A 25 1.05 14.85 -9.45
N ARG A 26 1.03 13.51 -9.38
CA ARG A 26 0.16 12.67 -10.21
C ARG A 26 -1.15 12.32 -9.51
N CYS A 27 -1.17 12.35 -8.18
CA CYS A 27 -2.32 11.91 -7.42
C CYS A 27 -3.55 12.84 -7.61
N LYS A 28 -4.72 12.22 -7.83
CA LYS A 28 -6.02 12.90 -7.93
C LYS A 28 -6.93 12.67 -6.71
N GLY A 29 -6.40 12.11 -5.63
CA GLY A 29 -7.14 11.93 -4.36
C GLY A 29 -8.35 11.00 -4.42
N CYS A 30 -8.38 10.02 -5.34
CA CYS A 30 -9.55 9.12 -5.51
C CYS A 30 -9.79 8.14 -4.35
N GLY A 31 -8.79 7.91 -3.50
CA GLY A 31 -8.91 7.06 -2.30
C GLY A 31 -8.92 5.54 -2.53
N PHE A 32 -8.84 5.04 -3.78
CA PHE A 32 -8.86 3.58 -4.01
C PHE A 32 -7.73 2.81 -3.32
N CYS A 33 -6.53 3.38 -3.29
CA CYS A 33 -5.41 2.77 -2.59
C CYS A 33 -5.64 2.67 -1.06
N ILE A 34 -6.46 3.56 -0.48
CA ILE A 34 -6.84 3.53 0.93
C ILE A 34 -7.88 2.42 1.16
N GLU A 35 -8.99 2.49 0.41
CA GLU A 35 -10.13 1.56 0.56
C GLU A 35 -9.73 0.08 0.37
N TYR A 36 -8.87 -0.18 -0.60
CA TYR A 36 -8.51 -1.55 -0.98
C TYR A 36 -7.18 -2.03 -0.42
N CYS A 37 -6.52 -1.28 0.47
CA CYS A 37 -5.33 -1.77 1.14
C CYS A 37 -5.74 -2.89 2.11
N PRO A 38 -5.34 -4.16 1.90
CA PRO A 38 -5.76 -5.27 2.77
C PRO A 38 -5.14 -5.22 4.18
N ARG A 39 -4.27 -4.25 4.43
CA ARG A 39 -3.49 -4.08 5.65
C ARG A 39 -3.69 -2.70 6.29
N ASP A 40 -4.57 -1.87 5.74
CA ASP A 40 -4.89 -0.53 6.24
C ASP A 40 -3.64 0.34 6.46
N VAL A 41 -2.68 0.26 5.52
CA VAL A 41 -1.39 1.00 5.58
C VAL A 41 -1.58 2.48 5.27
N LEU A 42 -2.61 2.81 4.49
CA LEU A 42 -2.86 4.14 3.94
C LEU A 42 -4.09 4.76 4.60
N GLY A 43 -4.11 6.09 4.70
CA GLY A 43 -5.24 6.88 5.17
C GLY A 43 -5.37 8.18 4.40
N MET A 44 -6.50 8.88 4.56
CA MET A 44 -6.69 10.20 3.94
C MET A 44 -5.86 11.24 4.70
N SER A 45 -5.02 12.01 4.00
CA SER A 45 -4.28 13.11 4.62
C SER A 45 -5.13 14.39 4.69
N SER A 46 -4.79 15.29 5.61
CA SER A 46 -5.29 16.67 5.61
C SER A 46 -4.47 17.60 4.69
N SER A 47 -3.39 17.10 4.07
CA SER A 47 -2.53 17.86 3.17
C SER A 47 -3.10 17.90 1.75
N PHE A 48 -2.74 18.94 1.02
CA PHE A 48 -3.10 19.11 -0.38
C PHE A 48 -1.84 19.11 -1.24
N ASN A 49 -1.89 18.47 -2.40
CA ASN A 49 -0.86 18.65 -3.42
C ASN A 49 -1.06 19.97 -4.19
N VAL A 50 -0.15 20.28 -5.13
CA VAL A 50 -0.20 21.49 -5.97
C VAL A 50 -1.47 21.63 -6.83
N LYS A 51 -2.23 20.54 -6.99
CA LYS A 51 -3.50 20.49 -7.73
C LYS A 51 -4.72 20.64 -6.82
N GLY A 52 -4.53 20.74 -5.50
CA GLY A 52 -5.60 20.89 -4.52
C GLY A 52 -6.32 19.59 -4.14
N TYR A 53 -5.74 18.42 -4.43
CA TYR A 53 -6.30 17.13 -4.00
C TYR A 53 -5.76 16.72 -2.63
N HIS A 54 -6.64 16.15 -1.79
CA HIS A 54 -6.22 15.39 -0.62
C HIS A 54 -5.51 14.11 -1.07
N ILE A 55 -4.26 13.95 -0.66
CA ILE A 55 -3.44 12.80 -1.04
C ILE A 55 -3.51 11.72 0.04
N PRO A 56 -3.30 10.44 -0.30
CA PRO A 56 -3.11 9.41 0.71
C PRO A 56 -1.86 9.71 1.55
N ALA A 57 -1.91 9.37 2.84
CA ALA A 57 -0.76 9.34 3.74
C ALA A 57 -0.49 7.92 4.22
N VAL A 58 0.78 7.58 4.42
CA VAL A 58 1.19 6.31 5.03
C VAL A 58 1.01 6.41 6.54
N LEU A 59 0.09 5.62 7.10
CA LEU A 59 -0.20 5.59 8.54
C LEU A 59 0.75 4.64 9.28
N ASP A 60 1.02 3.47 8.68
CA ASP A 60 1.84 2.43 9.30
C ASP A 60 2.49 1.55 8.22
N GLU A 61 3.70 1.93 7.84
CA GLU A 61 4.47 1.25 6.80
C GLU A 61 4.86 -0.18 7.20
N SER A 62 4.97 -0.47 8.50
CA SER A 62 5.38 -1.80 9.00
C SER A 62 4.41 -2.93 8.64
N LYS A 63 3.16 -2.57 8.29
CA LYS A 63 2.09 -3.49 7.90
C LYS A 63 2.08 -3.81 6.41
N CYS A 64 2.80 -3.06 5.59
CA CYS A 64 2.86 -3.26 4.16
C CYS A 64 3.51 -4.61 3.84
N VAL A 65 2.83 -5.41 3.02
CA VAL A 65 3.29 -6.74 2.60
C VAL A 65 3.72 -6.77 1.12
N ASN A 66 4.07 -5.61 0.58
CA ASN A 66 4.50 -5.44 -0.82
C ASN A 66 3.60 -6.17 -1.83
N CYS A 67 2.28 -6.04 -1.70
CA CYS A 67 1.31 -6.75 -2.54
C CYS A 67 1.03 -6.08 -3.89
N HIS A 68 1.53 -4.85 -4.10
CA HIS A 68 1.32 -4.04 -5.31
C HIS A 68 -0.15 -3.73 -5.68
N PHE A 69 -1.12 -3.97 -4.77
CA PHE A 69 -2.52 -3.65 -5.03
C PHE A 69 -2.77 -2.15 -5.24
N CYS A 70 -2.08 -1.30 -4.46
CA CYS A 70 -2.18 0.15 -4.61
C CYS A 70 -1.71 0.62 -5.99
N GLU A 71 -0.71 -0.04 -6.59
CA GLU A 71 -0.23 0.23 -7.96
C GLU A 71 -1.28 -0.16 -8.99
N ALA A 72 -1.76 -1.40 -8.91
CA ALA A 72 -2.71 -1.96 -9.86
C ALA A 72 -4.03 -1.19 -9.90
N LEU A 73 -4.44 -0.63 -8.75
CA LEU A 73 -5.69 0.12 -8.62
C LEU A 73 -5.54 1.61 -8.94
N CYS A 74 -4.32 2.15 -9.03
CA CYS A 74 -4.14 3.58 -9.25
C CYS A 74 -4.30 3.93 -10.73
N PRO A 75 -5.35 4.67 -11.13
CA PRO A 75 -5.55 5.03 -12.54
C PRO A 75 -4.50 6.02 -13.07
N GLU A 76 -3.80 6.72 -12.16
CA GLU A 76 -2.80 7.73 -12.50
C GLU A 76 -1.36 7.23 -12.33
N PHE A 77 -1.16 5.96 -11.92
CA PHE A 77 0.15 5.41 -11.57
C PHE A 77 0.94 6.34 -10.63
N ALA A 78 0.24 6.88 -9.63
CA ALA A 78 0.74 7.89 -8.70
C ALA A 78 1.26 7.30 -7.38
N ILE A 79 1.31 5.98 -7.25
CA ILE A 79 1.71 5.28 -6.03
C ILE A 79 2.36 3.95 -6.42
N TYR A 80 3.43 3.57 -5.72
CA TYR A 80 4.08 2.27 -5.87
C TYR A 80 4.73 1.79 -4.57
N SER A 81 4.98 0.49 -4.46
CA SER A 81 5.70 -0.12 -3.35
C SER A 81 7.04 -0.71 -3.79
N LEU A 82 8.08 -0.44 -3.01
CA LEU A 82 9.40 -1.05 -3.16
C LEU A 82 9.57 -2.13 -2.12
N GLU A 83 10.11 -3.29 -2.49
CA GLU A 83 10.44 -4.33 -1.54
C GLU A 83 11.53 -3.85 -0.58
N VAL A 84 11.30 -4.00 0.72
CA VAL A 84 12.32 -3.76 1.73
C VAL A 84 13.12 -5.05 1.89
N THR A 85 14.35 -5.05 1.43
CA THR A 85 15.31 -6.08 1.76
C THR A 85 15.85 -5.77 3.16
N ASP A 86 15.48 -6.59 4.15
CA ASP A 86 16.08 -6.55 5.48
C ASP A 86 17.55 -6.99 5.38
N GLU A 87 18.44 -6.11 4.91
CA GLU A 87 19.88 -6.28 5.05
C GLU A 87 20.29 -5.81 6.45
N ASN A 88 20.10 -6.73 7.41
CA ASN A 88 20.67 -6.86 8.77
C ASN A 88 19.61 -7.23 9.83
#